data_AF-A0A5K1FE44-F1
#
_entry.id   AF-A0A5K1FE44-F1
#
_cell.length_a   1.000
_cell.length_b   1.000
_cell.length_c   1.000
_cell.angle_alpha   90.00
_cell.angle_beta   90.00
_cell.angle_gamma   90.00
#
_symmetry.space_group_name_H-M   'P 1'
#
loop_
_entity.id
_entity.type
_entity.pdbx_description
1 polymer ?
#
loop_
_entity_poly.entity_id
_entity_poly.type
_entity_poly.pdbx_seq_one_letter_code
_entity_poly.pdbx_strand_id
1 'polypeptide(L)'
;CSDTIRIGSLSQLKYLSLGGNMLTNVPGNRELSILTSFTRCRMLEELYLSQNLLNGILPASVGNLTATLSKLDLFSNQIEGTIPLALANLT
;
A
#
# COMPACT_ATOMS: atom_id res chain seq x y z
N CYS A 1 2.64 24.75 -12.75
CA CYS A 1 3.29 23.58 -13.38
C CYS A 1 3.78 22.66 -12.27
N SER A 2 2.92 21.78 -11.79
CA SER A 2 3.28 20.75 -10.81
C SER A 2 2.54 19.50 -11.22
N ASP A 3 3.04 18.81 -12.25
CA ASP A 3 2.56 17.48 -12.60
C ASP A 3 3.04 16.53 -11.49
N THR A 4 2.28 16.48 -10.40
CA THR A 4 2.48 15.49 -9.34
C THR A 4 2.18 14.13 -9.94
N ILE A 5 3.22 13.37 -10.29
CA ILE A 5 3.10 11.98 -10.72
C ILE A 5 2.39 11.22 -9.61
N ARG A 6 1.20 10.70 -9.91
CA ARG A 6 0.44 9.85 -8.99
C ARG A 6 1.00 8.45 -9.13
N ILE A 7 1.47 7.82 -8.06
CA ILE A 7 2.08 6.48 -8.18
C ILE A 7 1.14 5.47 -8.87
N GLY A 8 -0.17 5.60 -8.66
CA GLY A 8 -1.18 4.80 -9.36
C GLY A 8 -1.24 4.97 -10.89
N SER A 9 -0.49 5.90 -11.50
CA SER A 9 -0.33 6.03 -12.96
C SER A 9 0.88 5.26 -13.50
N LEU A 10 1.74 4.71 -12.63
CA LEU A 10 2.90 3.89 -13.01
C LEU A 10 2.43 2.47 -13.31
N SER A 11 1.81 2.27 -14.48
CA SER A 11 1.17 1.01 -14.87
C SER A 11 2.14 -0.17 -15.05
N GLN A 12 3.42 0.11 -15.29
CA GLN A 12 4.48 -0.91 -15.42
C GLN A 12 5.28 -1.14 -14.13
N LEU A 13 4.89 -0.50 -13.02
CA LEU A 13 5.59 -0.67 -11.75
C LEU A 13 5.37 -2.09 -11.22
N LYS A 14 6.45 -2.85 -11.08
CA LYS A 14 6.44 -4.22 -10.54
C LYS A 14 6.92 -4.31 -9.11
N TYR A 15 7.97 -3.56 -8.81
CA TYR A 15 8.62 -3.55 -7.52
C TYR A 15 8.63 -2.12 -7.00
N LEU A 16 8.13 -1.92 -5.78
CA LEU A 16 8.21 -0.65 -5.08
C LEU A 16 8.72 -0.88 -3.66
N SER A 17 9.88 -0.32 -3.35
CA SER A 17 10.40 -0.26 -1.99
C SER A 17 10.46 1.19 -1.53
N LEU A 18 9.71 1.47 -0.47
CA LEU A 18 9.72 2.74 0.26
C LEU A 18 9.97 2.48 1.75
N GLY A 19 10.57 1.34 2.09
CA GLY A 19 10.88 1.01 3.47
C GLY A 19 11.93 1.94 4.09
N GLY A 20 11.86 2.18 5.39
CA GLY A 20 12.82 3.03 6.10
C GLY A 20 12.65 4.52 5.81
N ASN A 21 11.43 4.98 5.56
CA ASN A 21 11.11 6.39 5.33
C ASN A 21 10.24 6.97 6.48
N MET A 22 9.81 8.22 6.35
CA MET A 22 8.91 8.88 7.30
C MET A 22 7.48 9.01 6.75
N LEU A 23 7.03 8.04 5.94
CA LEU A 23 5.70 8.10 5.34
C LEU A 23 4.62 8.00 6.41
N THR A 24 3.63 8.89 6.34
CA THR A 24 2.44 8.89 7.20
C THR A 24 1.19 8.66 6.36
N ASN A 25 0.09 8.32 7.02
CA ASN A 25 -1.22 8.41 6.36
C ASN A 25 -1.62 9.87 6.13
N VAL A 26 -2.61 10.08 5.28
CA VAL A 26 -3.25 11.39 5.11
C VAL A 26 -3.93 11.77 6.45
N PRO A 27 -3.66 12.96 7.01
CA PRO A 27 -4.30 13.38 8.27
C PRO A 27 -5.82 13.30 8.19
N GLY A 28 -6.44 12.72 9.22
CA GLY A 28 -7.90 12.53 9.29
C GLY A 28 -8.42 11.28 8.57
N ASN A 29 -7.60 10.56 7.79
CA ASN A 29 -8.00 9.27 7.25
C ASN A 29 -7.83 8.16 8.27
N ARG A 30 -8.91 7.41 8.49
CA ARG A 30 -8.88 6.18 9.30
C ARG A 30 -8.28 5.01 8.53
N GLU A 31 -8.51 4.96 7.22
CA GLU A 31 -7.98 3.91 6.35
C GLU A 31 -6.65 4.32 5.73
N LEU A 32 -5.78 3.34 5.50
CA LEU A 32 -4.48 3.53 4.88
C LEU A 32 -4.61 3.79 3.38
N SER A 33 -4.90 5.04 3.00
CA SER A 33 -5.26 5.43 1.61
C SER A 33 -4.11 5.34 0.61
N ILE A 34 -2.86 5.25 1.06
CA ILE A 34 -1.73 4.98 0.17
C ILE A 34 -1.90 3.64 -0.55
N LEU A 35 -2.46 2.63 0.13
CA LEU A 35 -2.71 1.31 -0.47
C LEU A 35 -3.77 1.36 -1.57
N THR A 36 -4.77 2.25 -1.46
CA THR A 36 -5.78 2.40 -2.51
C THR A 36 -5.18 2.99 -3.79
N SER A 37 -4.14 3.81 -3.69
CA SER A 37 -3.44 4.36 -4.86
C SER A 37 -2.72 3.27 -5.65
N PHE A 38 -2.19 2.25 -4.98
CA PHE A 38 -1.52 1.12 -5.63
C PHE A 38 -2.48 0.16 -6.35
N THR A 39 -3.79 0.20 -6.04
CA THR A 39 -4.78 -0.67 -6.72
C THR A 39 -4.86 -0.45 -8.23
N ARG A 40 -4.31 0.68 -8.72
CA ARG A 40 -4.20 1.01 -10.14
C ARG A 40 -2.92 0.48 -10.79
N CYS A 41 -1.92 0.08 -10.00
CA CYS A 41 -0.68 -0.52 -10.49
C CYS A 41 -0.92 -2.01 -10.78
N ARG A 42 -1.50 -2.29 -11.95
CA ARG A 42 -1.90 -3.65 -12.38
C ARG A 42 -0.74 -4.63 -12.61
N MET A 43 0.51 -4.19 -12.48
CA MET A 43 1.68 -5.05 -12.61
C MET A 43 2.47 -5.13 -11.30
N LEU A 44 1.96 -4.56 -10.21
CA LEU A 44 2.69 -4.51 -8.94
C LEU A 44 2.72 -5.91 -8.32
N GLU A 45 3.93 -6.44 -8.17
CA GLU A 45 4.22 -7.79 -7.67
C GLU A 45 4.77 -7.74 -6.24
N GLU A 46 5.57 -6.72 -5.91
CA GLU A 46 6.14 -6.56 -4.57
C GLU A 46 6.05 -5.11 -4.07
N LEU A 47 5.53 -4.94 -2.85
CA LEU A 47 5.38 -3.66 -2.18
C LEU A 47 5.97 -3.71 -0.76
N TYR A 48 7.06 -2.96 -0.54
CA TYR A 48 7.71 -2.83 0.76
C TYR A 48 7.50 -1.42 1.31
N LEU A 49 6.77 -1.33 2.43
CA LEU A 49 6.50 -0.10 3.17
C LEU A 49 6.95 -0.21 4.63
N SER A 50 7.78 -1.19 4.95
CA SER A 50 8.22 -1.42 6.33
C SER A 50 9.03 -0.26 6.90
N GLN A 51 9.05 -0.13 8.24
CA GLN A 51 9.79 0.93 8.94
C GLN A 51 9.38 2.33 8.48
N ASN A 52 8.09 2.64 8.57
CA ASN A 52 7.50 3.96 8.31
C ASN A 52 6.58 4.37 9.48
N LEU A 53 5.88 5.50 9.33
CA LEU A 53 4.94 6.04 10.32
C LEU A 53 3.48 5.88 9.83
N LEU A 54 3.21 4.86 9.01
CA LEU A 54 1.87 4.62 8.48
C LEU A 54 0.94 4.15 9.60
N ASN A 55 -0.21 4.78 9.72
CA ASN A 55 -1.20 4.50 10.76
C ASN A 55 -2.62 4.35 10.18
N GLY A 56 -3.53 3.83 11.01
CA GLY A 56 -4.91 3.52 10.63
C GLY A 56 -5.10 2.05 10.25
N ILE A 57 -6.23 1.74 9.62
CA ILE A 57 -6.63 0.37 9.26
C ILE A 57 -6.37 0.06 7.79
N LEU A 58 -6.17 -1.22 7.47
CA LEU A 58 -6.10 -1.68 6.10
C LEU A 58 -7.49 -1.54 5.42
N PRO A 59 -7.60 -0.81 4.30
CA PRO A 59 -8.88 -0.70 3.59
C PRO A 59 -9.25 -2.04 2.94
N ALA A 60 -10.53 -2.39 2.89
CA ALA A 60 -10.97 -3.63 2.22
C ALA A 60 -10.55 -3.70 0.75
N SER A 61 -10.43 -2.54 0.09
CA SER A 61 -9.97 -2.42 -1.30
C SER A 61 -8.52 -2.85 -1.53
N VAL A 62 -7.73 -3.05 -0.47
CA VAL A 62 -6.40 -3.68 -0.57
C VAL A 62 -6.45 -5.05 -1.23
N GLY A 63 -7.60 -5.75 -1.14
CA GLY A 63 -7.88 -6.99 -1.84
C GLY A 63 -7.66 -6.91 -3.36
N ASN A 64 -7.88 -5.74 -3.97
CA ASN A 64 -7.67 -5.54 -5.40
C ASN A 64 -6.19 -5.64 -5.81
N LEU A 65 -5.26 -5.49 -4.86
CA LEU A 65 -3.83 -5.68 -5.11
C LEU A 65 -3.48 -7.15 -5.28
N THR A 66 -4.23 -8.07 -4.66
CA THR A 66 -3.91 -9.51 -4.67
C THR A 66 -3.99 -10.16 -6.04
N ALA A 67 -4.54 -9.48 -7.04
CA ALA A 67 -4.54 -9.96 -8.42
C ALA A 67 -3.12 -10.12 -9.00
N THR A 68 -2.16 -9.31 -8.53
CA THR A 68 -0.77 -9.36 -9.00
C THR A 68 0.25 -9.35 -7.88
N LEU A 69 -0.10 -8.80 -6.72
CA LEU A 69 0.82 -8.67 -5.60
C LEU A 69 1.10 -10.05 -5.00
N SER A 70 2.38 -10.37 -4.87
CA SER A 70 2.90 -11.59 -4.22
C SER A 70 3.54 -11.30 -2.87
N LYS A 71 4.01 -10.06 -2.65
CA LYS A 71 4.63 -9.64 -1.39
C LYS A 71 4.14 -8.27 -0.95
N LEU A 72 3.69 -8.20 0.30
CA LEU A 72 3.33 -6.97 0.99
C LEU A 72 4.04 -6.93 2.34
N ASP A 73 5.02 -6.05 2.48
CA ASP A 73 5.71 -5.83 3.75
C ASP A 73 5.27 -4.50 4.38
N LEU A 74 4.63 -4.62 5.55
CA LEU A 74 4.13 -3.51 6.36
C LEU A 74 4.77 -3.48 7.76
N PHE A 75 5.82 -4.29 7.98
CA PHE A 75 6.47 -4.42 9.28
C PHE A 75 6.93 -3.07 9.86
N SER A 76 6.89 -2.90 11.18
CA SER A 76 7.34 -1.67 11.85
C SER A 76 6.61 -0.41 11.34
N ASN A 77 5.28 -0.46 11.35
CA ASN A 77 4.38 0.68 11.17
C ASN A 77 3.39 0.75 12.36
N GLN A 78 2.47 1.71 12.35
CA GLN A 78 1.46 1.95 13.38
C GLN A 78 0.06 1.54 12.89
N ILE A 79 -0.01 0.51 12.05
CA ILE A 79 -1.26 -0.01 11.47
C ILE A 79 -2.02 -0.77 12.55
N GLU A 80 -3.32 -0.48 12.66
CA GLU A 80 -4.22 -1.06 13.64
C GLU A 80 -5.40 -1.78 12.97
N GLY A 81 -6.24 -2.41 13.78
CA GLY A 81 -7.44 -3.11 13.32
C GLY A 81 -7.18 -4.55 12.86
N THR A 82 -8.05 -5.06 12.00
CA THR A 82 -8.02 -6.45 11.52
C THR A 82 -7.38 -6.54 10.14
N ILE A 83 -6.73 -7.67 9.88
CA ILE A 83 -6.26 -8.02 8.53
C ILE A 83 -7.49 -8.35 7.68
N PRO A 84 -7.75 -7.63 6.56
CA PRO A 84 -8.89 -7.93 5.71
C PRO A 84 -8.78 -9.34 5.12
N LEU A 85 -9.88 -10.10 5.11
CA LEU A 85 -9.93 -11.44 4.50
C LEU A 85 -9.52 -11.42 3.02
N ALA A 86 -9.69 -10.29 2.34
CA ALA A 86 -9.27 -10.12 0.96
C ALA A 86 -7.74 -10.23 0.77
N LEU A 87 -6.94 -10.17 1.83
CA LEU A 87 -5.50 -10.46 1.81
C LEU A 87 -5.16 -11.93 2.08
N ALA A 88 -6.15 -12.79 2.36
CA ALA A 88 -5.90 -14.19 2.72
C ALA A 88 -5.22 -15.02 1.61
N ASN A 89 -5.24 -14.53 0.38
CA ASN A 89 -4.58 -15.17 -0.77
C ASN A 89 -3.12 -14.71 -0.95
N LEU A 90 -2.62 -13.75 -0.16
CA LEU A 90 -1.20 -13.42 -0.14
C LEU A 90 -0.47 -14.47 0.71
N THR A 91 0.38 -15.26 0.08
CA THR A 91 1.17 -16.33 0.71
C THR A 91 2.58 -15.88 1.05
#